data_AF-A0A4V3CZQ6-F1
#
_entry.id   AF-A0A4V3CZQ6-F1
#
_cell.length_a   1.000
_cell.length_b   1.000
_cell.length_c   1.000
_cell.angle_alpha   90.00
_cell.angle_beta   90.00
_cell.angle_gamma   90.00
#
_symmetry.space_group_name_H-M   'P 1'
#
loop_
_entity.id
_entity.type
_entity.pdbx_description
1 polymer ?
#
loop_
_entity_poly.entity_id
_entity_poly.type
_entity_poly.pdbx_seq_one_letter_code
_entity_poly.pdbx_strand_id
1 'polypeptide(L)'
;MTNTITHRNDTAADAVAAHLSEITAHVRVGNLRAAKAHMRRILDRAHPRVLNLITQCVEIRQNYPRIAAVKLRHLAQTSDPADRAIIEQCTPAHDQASRHVVPTPETRATRQAIQYRAPRNSHTRTEDAARHAPRHPAEARQLKTADTRTENYVRQRGGVDDQPTRSEPLDGYTIDYDKAASHPLRGTCCVFCWCERAARDHCATGSDDGLCSECRERDRPGLPALPDEHSRADAIRHRCHHWATNYRPATARAMIRRDWHAVGRADRAVMAAWIKSNRALLNTDTAPATGNPQATQAAA
;
A
#
# COMPACT_ATOMS: atom_id res chain seq x y z
N MET A 1 2.86 49.10 -25.68
CA MET A 1 1.65 48.84 -24.87
C MET A 1 1.57 47.38 -24.39
N THR A 2 2.69 46.74 -24.04
CA THR A 2 2.77 45.30 -23.70
C THR A 2 3.12 45.02 -22.23
N ASN A 3 3.47 46.04 -21.44
CA ASN A 3 3.93 45.86 -20.05
C ASN A 3 2.82 45.65 -19.01
N THR A 4 1.56 45.99 -19.31
CA THR A 4 0.46 45.96 -18.32
C THR A 4 -0.13 44.56 -18.10
N ILE A 5 0.00 43.67 -19.09
CA ILE A 5 -0.56 42.31 -19.03
C ILE A 5 0.35 41.37 -18.22
N THR A 6 1.67 41.50 -18.37
CA THR A 6 2.67 40.71 -17.63
C THR A 6 2.56 40.99 -16.13
N HIS A 7 2.50 42.27 -15.73
CA HIS A 7 2.46 42.68 -14.33
C HIS A 7 1.18 42.20 -13.58
N ARG A 8 0.05 42.08 -14.30
CA ARG A 8 -1.21 41.57 -13.74
C ARG A 8 -1.20 40.04 -13.57
N ASN A 9 -0.46 39.34 -14.41
CA ASN A 9 -0.31 37.90 -14.30
C ASN A 9 0.68 37.52 -13.19
N ASP A 10 1.74 38.31 -13.00
CA ASP A 10 2.73 38.10 -11.93
C ASP A 10 2.08 38.27 -10.54
N THR A 11 1.27 39.32 -10.36
CA THR A 11 0.55 39.55 -9.09
C THR A 11 -0.50 38.48 -8.77
N ALA A 12 -1.12 37.88 -9.80
CA ALA A 12 -2.06 36.79 -9.62
C ALA A 12 -1.35 35.48 -9.25
N ALA A 13 -0.18 35.20 -9.85
CA ALA A 13 0.63 34.04 -9.50
C ALA A 13 1.18 34.13 -8.07
N ASP A 14 1.64 35.30 -7.65
CA ASP A 14 2.11 35.55 -6.28
C ASP A 14 0.99 35.34 -5.25
N ALA A 15 -0.22 35.80 -5.54
CA ALA A 15 -1.39 35.58 -4.68
C ALA A 15 -1.75 34.09 -4.57
N VAL A 16 -1.62 33.32 -5.65
CA VAL A 16 -1.82 31.87 -5.63
C VAL A 16 -0.72 31.18 -4.83
N ALA A 17 0.55 31.57 -4.99
CA ALA A 17 1.66 31.04 -4.22
C ALA A 17 1.48 31.29 -2.71
N ALA A 18 0.99 32.49 -2.33
CA ALA A 18 0.66 32.81 -0.94
C ALA A 18 -0.45 31.90 -0.40
N HIS A 19 -1.51 31.65 -1.16
CA HIS A 19 -2.55 30.71 -0.75
C HIS A 19 -2.07 29.26 -0.65
N LEU A 20 -1.14 28.82 -1.50
CA LEU A 20 -0.53 27.49 -1.40
C LEU A 20 0.34 27.33 -0.13
N SER A 21 1.04 28.39 0.27
CA SER A 21 1.77 28.43 1.54
C SER A 21 0.83 28.29 2.75
N GLU A 22 -0.28 29.05 2.76
CA GLU A 22 -1.31 28.96 3.81
C GLU A 22 -1.98 27.58 3.88
N ILE A 23 -2.25 26.96 2.74
CA ILE A 23 -2.75 25.58 2.67
C ILE A 23 -1.75 24.63 3.33
N THR A 24 -0.47 24.76 3.02
CA THR A 24 0.59 23.92 3.60
C THR A 24 0.68 24.10 5.11
N ALA A 25 0.60 25.33 5.61
CA ALA A 25 0.58 25.63 7.03
C ALA A 25 -0.64 24.99 7.73
N HIS A 26 -1.85 25.15 7.18
CA HIS A 26 -3.07 24.56 7.73
C HIS A 26 -3.07 23.03 7.72
N VAL A 27 -2.56 22.40 6.66
CA VAL A 27 -2.44 20.93 6.58
C VAL A 27 -1.49 20.40 7.65
N ARG A 28 -0.36 21.08 7.90
CA ARG A 28 0.60 20.68 8.96
C ARG A 28 -0.03 20.71 10.36
N VAL A 29 -0.93 21.65 10.63
CA VAL A 29 -1.63 21.80 11.92
C VAL A 29 -2.92 20.96 11.97
N GLY A 30 -3.28 20.25 10.90
CA GLY A 30 -4.50 19.43 10.83
C GLY A 30 -5.80 20.20 10.60
N ASN A 31 -5.75 21.50 10.31
CA ASN A 31 -6.92 22.32 10.06
C ASN A 31 -7.39 22.21 8.60
N LEU A 32 -7.99 21.06 8.26
CA LEU A 32 -8.42 20.76 6.89
C LEU A 32 -9.55 21.67 6.39
N ARG A 33 -10.36 22.24 7.28
CA ARG A 33 -11.45 23.15 6.90
C ARG A 33 -10.89 24.46 6.37
N ALA A 34 -9.90 25.04 7.05
CA ALA A 34 -9.24 26.27 6.59
C ALA A 34 -8.45 26.02 5.29
N ALA A 35 -7.72 24.90 5.19
CA ALA A 35 -7.02 24.51 3.96
C ALA A 35 -7.98 24.43 2.75
N LYS A 36 -9.15 23.80 2.92
CA LYS A 36 -10.18 23.73 1.86
C LYS A 36 -10.72 25.10 1.47
N ALA A 37 -10.88 26.03 2.42
CA ALA A 37 -11.32 27.38 2.13
C ALA A 37 -10.31 28.15 1.26
N HIS A 38 -9.01 27.99 1.53
CA HIS A 38 -7.95 28.56 0.67
C HIS A 38 -7.92 27.93 -0.72
N MET A 39 -8.07 26.60 -0.82
CA MET A 39 -8.13 25.92 -2.12
C MET A 39 -9.32 26.41 -2.96
N ARG A 40 -10.49 26.59 -2.33
CA ARG A 40 -11.67 27.13 -3.02
C ARG A 40 -11.42 28.53 -3.59
N ARG A 41 -10.73 29.40 -2.84
CA ARG A 41 -10.35 30.74 -3.33
C ARG A 41 -9.40 30.68 -4.53
N ILE A 42 -8.48 29.71 -4.57
CA ILE A 42 -7.62 29.47 -5.73
C ILE A 42 -8.49 29.05 -6.93
N LEU A 43 -9.37 28.07 -6.77
CA LEU A 43 -10.23 27.58 -7.86
C LEU A 43 -11.17 28.65 -8.42
N ASP A 44 -11.70 29.52 -7.56
CA ASP A 44 -12.65 30.57 -7.96
C ASP A 44 -11.98 31.76 -8.68
N ARG A 45 -10.66 31.98 -8.49
CA ARG A 45 -9.97 33.21 -8.92
C ARG A 45 -8.73 33.01 -9.78
N ALA A 46 -8.14 31.81 -9.78
CA ALA A 46 -6.93 31.55 -10.53
C ALA A 46 -7.23 31.43 -12.03
N HIS A 47 -6.30 31.95 -12.84
CA HIS A 47 -6.37 31.80 -14.29
C HIS A 47 -6.23 30.31 -14.69
N PRO A 48 -6.93 29.83 -15.73
CA PRO A 48 -6.86 28.43 -16.17
C PRO A 48 -5.43 27.91 -16.41
N ARG A 49 -4.53 28.76 -16.92
CA ARG A 49 -3.09 28.46 -17.05
C ARG A 49 -2.45 28.03 -15.71
N VAL A 50 -2.73 28.76 -14.64
CA VAL A 50 -2.17 28.49 -13.30
C VAL A 50 -2.75 27.20 -12.72
N LEU A 51 -4.04 26.94 -12.93
CA LEU A 51 -4.66 25.67 -12.53
C LEU A 51 -4.06 24.47 -13.28
N ASN A 52 -3.74 24.65 -14.56
CA ASN A 52 -3.04 23.63 -15.35
C ASN A 52 -1.63 23.36 -14.82
N LEU A 53 -0.90 24.42 -14.45
CA LEU A 53 0.43 24.29 -13.83
C LEU A 53 0.38 23.54 -12.49
N ILE A 54 -0.61 23.86 -11.64
CA ILE A 54 -0.83 23.13 -10.37
C ILE A 54 -1.14 21.66 -10.65
N THR A 55 -1.99 21.38 -11.65
CA THR A 55 -2.34 20.00 -12.04
C THR A 55 -1.11 19.24 -12.51
N GLN A 56 -0.27 19.85 -13.36
CA GLN A 56 0.99 19.27 -13.81
C GLN A 56 1.94 18.98 -12.64
N CYS A 57 2.01 19.87 -11.64
CA CYS A 57 2.79 19.63 -10.43
C CYS A 57 2.27 18.43 -9.63
N VAL A 58 0.95 18.28 -9.51
CA VAL A 58 0.32 17.12 -8.86
C VAL A 58 0.59 15.83 -9.62
N GLU A 59 0.44 15.83 -10.95
CA GLU A 59 0.72 14.67 -11.80
C GLU A 59 2.18 14.21 -11.70
N ILE A 60 3.14 15.15 -11.70
CA ILE A 60 4.56 14.83 -11.51
C ILE A 60 4.77 14.13 -10.18
N ARG A 61 4.10 14.58 -9.12
CA ARG A 61 4.21 13.97 -7.78
C ARG A 61 3.55 12.60 -7.70
N GLN A 62 2.42 12.39 -8.36
CA GLN A 62 1.71 11.11 -8.36
C GLN A 62 2.43 10.06 -9.20
N ASN A 63 2.88 10.42 -10.40
CA ASN A 63 3.48 9.49 -11.35
C ASN A 63 4.97 9.23 -11.07
N TYR A 64 5.67 10.19 -10.46
CA TYR A 64 7.11 10.12 -10.23
C TYR A 64 7.53 10.44 -8.79
N PRO A 65 6.94 9.80 -7.76
CA PRO A 65 7.12 10.20 -6.36
C PRO A 65 8.59 10.17 -5.88
N ARG A 66 9.43 9.29 -6.46
CA ARG A 66 10.86 9.17 -6.10
C ARG A 66 11.77 10.24 -6.70
N ILE A 67 11.34 10.88 -7.78
CA ILE A 67 12.14 11.88 -8.50
C ILE A 67 11.35 13.19 -8.72
N ALA A 68 10.26 13.36 -7.98
CA ALA A 68 9.35 14.48 -8.13
C ALA A 68 10.06 15.81 -7.84
N ALA A 69 10.91 15.86 -6.81
CA ALA A 69 11.66 17.07 -6.48
C ALA A 69 12.62 17.48 -7.61
N VAL A 70 13.27 16.52 -8.26
CA VAL A 70 14.16 16.77 -9.41
C VAL A 70 13.37 17.25 -10.62
N LYS A 71 12.24 16.59 -10.94
CA LYS A 71 11.37 16.97 -12.06
C LYS A 71 10.74 18.35 -11.88
N LEU A 72 10.28 18.68 -10.67
CA LEU A 72 9.72 19.99 -10.36
C LEU A 72 10.79 21.08 -10.38
N ARG A 73 12.02 20.80 -9.90
CA ARG A 73 13.16 21.74 -10.04
C ARG A 73 13.51 22.00 -11.50
N HIS A 74 13.52 20.98 -12.35
CA HIS A 74 13.70 21.17 -13.79
C HIS A 74 12.56 22.02 -14.39
N LEU A 75 11.31 21.73 -14.02
CA LEU A 75 10.16 22.51 -14.49
C LEU A 75 10.27 23.99 -14.07
N ALA A 76 10.71 24.27 -12.84
CA ALA A 76 10.95 25.62 -12.33
C ALA A 76 12.06 26.38 -13.07
N GLN A 77 13.08 25.67 -13.56
CA GLN A 77 14.19 26.25 -14.35
C GLN A 77 13.74 26.67 -15.76
N THR A 78 12.82 25.91 -16.36
CA THR A 78 12.30 26.19 -17.72
C THR A 78 11.09 27.12 -17.76
N SER A 79 10.54 27.48 -16.60
CA SER A 79 9.31 28.28 -16.48
C SER A 79 9.57 29.76 -16.21
N ASP A 80 8.55 30.59 -16.50
CA ASP A 80 8.53 32.02 -16.21
C ASP A 80 8.73 32.31 -14.71
N PRO A 81 9.26 33.49 -14.32
CA PRO A 81 9.51 33.83 -12.92
C PRO A 81 8.28 33.72 -12.01
N ALA A 82 7.09 34.07 -12.52
CA ALA A 82 5.82 33.97 -11.80
C ALA A 82 5.40 32.51 -11.55
N ASP A 83 5.59 31.63 -12.54
CA ASP A 83 5.26 30.21 -12.44
C ASP A 83 6.22 29.49 -11.50
N ARG A 84 7.48 29.95 -11.42
CA ARG A 84 8.51 29.41 -10.52
C ARG A 84 8.09 29.43 -9.06
N ALA A 85 7.49 30.54 -8.59
CA ALA A 85 7.03 30.66 -7.20
C ALA A 85 5.98 29.60 -6.84
N ILE A 86 5.06 29.30 -7.77
CA ILE A 86 4.04 28.26 -7.60
C ILE A 86 4.68 26.88 -7.58
N ILE A 87 5.58 26.59 -8.53
CA ILE A 87 6.27 25.29 -8.64
C ILE A 87 7.10 25.02 -7.37
N GLU A 88 7.78 26.03 -6.84
CA GLU A 88 8.56 25.92 -5.60
C GLU A 88 7.66 25.57 -4.40
N GLN A 89 6.48 26.19 -4.26
CA GLN A 89 5.52 25.81 -3.21
C GLN A 89 4.98 24.39 -3.38
N CYS A 90 4.85 23.91 -4.62
CA CYS A 90 4.45 22.54 -4.90
C CYS A 90 5.59 21.53 -4.76
N THR A 91 6.85 22.00 -4.73
CA THR A 91 8.05 21.18 -4.61
C THR A 91 8.27 20.76 -3.16
N PRO A 92 8.37 19.45 -2.87
CA PRO A 92 8.63 19.01 -1.50
C PRO A 92 10.02 19.48 -1.05
N ALA A 93 10.11 19.98 0.19
CA ALA A 93 11.34 20.57 0.74
C ALA A 93 12.54 19.60 0.77
N HIS A 94 12.29 18.29 0.80
CA HIS A 94 13.27 17.21 0.66
C HIS A 94 12.65 16.12 -0.23
N ASP A 95 13.46 15.22 -0.80
CA ASP A 95 12.96 13.94 -1.36
C ASP A 95 12.28 13.14 -0.23
N GLN A 96 11.02 13.47 0.03
CA GLN A 96 10.10 12.78 0.93
C GLN A 96 9.62 11.46 0.29
N ALA A 97 10.47 10.82 -0.52
CA ALA A 97 10.57 9.37 -0.50
C ALA A 97 11.14 8.87 0.86
N SER A 98 11.53 9.77 1.77
CA SER A 98 11.65 9.47 3.20
C SER A 98 10.26 9.29 3.82
N ARG A 99 9.86 8.03 3.91
CA ARG A 99 8.95 7.48 4.92
C ARG A 99 7.55 8.10 4.84
N HIS A 100 6.61 7.36 4.23
CA HIS A 100 5.38 7.12 4.96
C HIS A 100 5.79 6.57 6.33
N VAL A 101 6.03 7.46 7.29
CA VAL A 101 5.70 7.20 8.67
C VAL A 101 4.19 7.07 8.60
N VAL A 102 3.74 5.84 8.33
CA VAL A 102 2.46 5.41 8.88
C VAL A 102 2.54 5.89 10.33
N PRO A 103 1.69 6.81 10.80
CA PRO A 103 1.68 7.14 12.21
C PRO A 103 1.66 5.78 12.89
N THR A 104 2.69 5.48 13.67
CA THR A 104 2.78 4.26 14.45
C THR A 104 1.41 4.17 15.07
N PRO A 105 0.57 3.17 14.73
CA PRO A 105 -0.71 3.07 15.39
C PRO A 105 -0.33 2.98 16.84
N GLU A 106 -0.65 4.04 17.60
CA GLU A 106 -0.50 4.07 19.05
C GLU A 106 -0.95 2.71 19.52
N THR A 107 -0.01 2.02 20.15
CA THR A 107 -0.11 0.66 20.66
C THR A 107 -1.56 0.21 20.79
N ARG A 108 -2.09 -0.42 19.73
CA ARG A 108 -3.37 -1.15 19.78
C ARG A 108 -3.23 -2.42 20.64
N ALA A 109 -2.14 -2.54 21.39
CA ALA A 109 -1.85 -3.53 22.39
C ALA A 109 -2.73 -3.42 23.65
N THR A 110 -3.62 -2.43 23.77
CA THR A 110 -4.63 -2.36 24.86
C THR A 110 -6.09 -2.48 24.40
N ARG A 111 -6.35 -2.94 23.17
CA ARG A 111 -7.71 -3.41 22.76
C ARG A 111 -7.81 -4.91 22.50
N GLN A 112 -6.73 -5.66 22.67
CA GLN A 112 -6.72 -7.12 22.53
C GLN A 112 -6.99 -7.82 23.87
N ALA A 113 -8.13 -7.51 24.47
CA ALA A 113 -8.83 -8.41 25.39
C ALA A 113 -10.31 -8.57 25.01
N ILE A 114 -10.70 -8.16 23.79
CA ILE A 114 -11.99 -8.55 23.23
C ILE A 114 -11.80 -9.91 22.60
N GLN A 115 -12.11 -10.95 23.37
CA GLN A 115 -12.17 -12.34 22.94
C GLN A 115 -12.90 -12.42 21.59
N TYR A 116 -12.18 -12.71 20.52
CA TYR A 116 -12.80 -13.02 19.24
C TYR A 116 -13.59 -14.31 19.39
N ARG A 117 -14.91 -14.19 19.59
CA ARG A 117 -15.86 -15.29 19.47
C ARG A 117 -16.45 -15.24 18.07
N ALA A 118 -16.24 -16.29 17.28
CA ALA A 118 -16.96 -16.48 16.02
C ALA A 118 -18.48 -16.36 16.29
N PRO A 119 -19.30 -15.80 15.38
CA PRO A 119 -20.72 -15.53 15.63
C PRO A 119 -21.52 -16.74 16.14
N ARG A 120 -21.15 -17.97 15.73
CA ARG A 120 -21.75 -19.22 16.24
C ARG A 120 -21.48 -19.53 17.72
N ASN A 121 -20.46 -18.92 18.31
CA ASN A 121 -20.02 -19.15 19.69
C ASN A 121 -20.45 -18.00 20.63
N SER A 122 -21.27 -17.06 20.14
CA SER A 122 -21.91 -16.07 20.99
C SER A 122 -23.20 -16.67 21.57
N HIS A 123 -23.21 -16.96 22.88
CA HIS A 123 -24.42 -17.40 23.59
C HIS A 123 -25.40 -16.24 23.87
N THR A 124 -25.06 -15.02 23.47
CA THR A 124 -25.98 -13.90 23.42
C THR A 124 -26.99 -14.13 22.31
N ARG A 125 -28.11 -14.77 22.67
CA ARG A 125 -29.33 -14.69 21.89
C ARG A 125 -29.73 -13.22 21.85
N THR A 126 -29.64 -12.58 20.68
CA THR A 126 -30.23 -11.26 20.49
C THR A 126 -31.74 -11.47 20.59
N GLU A 127 -32.32 -11.11 21.73
CA GLU A 127 -33.78 -11.08 21.87
C GLU A 127 -34.30 -9.93 21.00
N ASP A 128 -34.87 -10.26 19.84
CA ASP A 128 -35.51 -9.30 18.94
C ASP A 128 -36.59 -8.45 19.64
N ALA A 129 -37.11 -8.92 20.78
CA ALA A 129 -38.07 -8.23 21.63
C ALA A 129 -37.52 -6.97 22.32
N ALA A 130 -36.20 -6.78 22.36
CA ALA A 130 -35.56 -5.62 22.99
C ALA A 130 -35.17 -4.51 22.01
N ARG A 131 -35.84 -4.38 20.84
CA ARG A 131 -35.76 -3.14 20.06
C ARG A 131 -36.33 -2.01 20.91
N HIS A 132 -35.44 -1.14 21.41
CA HIS A 132 -35.82 0.05 22.15
C HIS A 132 -36.93 0.79 21.40
N ALA A 133 -38.09 0.96 22.05
CA ALA A 133 -39.13 1.83 21.53
C ALA A 133 -38.51 3.22 21.28
N PRO A 134 -38.73 3.82 20.09
CA PRO A 134 -38.13 5.09 19.74
C PRO A 134 -38.47 6.13 20.81
N ARG A 135 -37.44 6.71 21.44
CA ARG A 135 -37.60 7.65 22.56
C ARG A 135 -38.17 8.99 22.11
N HIS A 136 -38.14 9.27 20.80
CA HIS A 136 -38.58 10.54 20.22
C HIS A 136 -39.60 10.33 19.07
N PRO A 137 -40.69 11.12 19.02
CA PRO A 137 -41.71 11.01 17.96
C PRO A 137 -41.18 11.18 16.52
N ALA A 138 -40.08 11.94 16.34
CA ALA A 138 -39.45 12.14 15.04
C ALA A 138 -38.74 10.87 14.53
N GLU A 139 -38.07 10.15 15.44
CA GLU A 139 -37.38 8.89 15.15
C GLU A 139 -38.39 7.79 14.80
N ALA A 140 -39.53 7.74 15.51
CA ALA A 140 -40.63 6.83 15.21
C ALA A 140 -41.21 7.05 13.79
N ARG A 141 -41.34 8.31 13.36
CA ARG A 141 -41.80 8.65 12.00
C ARG A 141 -40.79 8.26 10.92
N GLN A 142 -39.50 8.46 11.19
CA GLN A 142 -38.43 8.05 10.27
C GLN A 142 -38.38 6.53 10.11
N LEU A 143 -38.45 5.77 11.20
CA LEU A 143 -38.52 4.30 11.18
C LEU A 143 -39.74 3.82 10.40
N LYS A 144 -40.93 4.36 10.67
CA LYS A 144 -42.16 3.99 9.95
C LYS A 144 -42.07 4.30 8.45
N THR A 145 -41.42 5.40 8.08
CA THR A 145 -41.19 5.76 6.67
C THR A 145 -40.19 4.81 6.00
N ALA A 146 -39.12 4.42 6.71
CA ALA A 146 -38.15 3.44 6.23
C ALA A 146 -38.77 2.04 6.07
N ASP A 147 -39.60 1.61 7.03
CA ASP A 147 -40.34 0.36 6.97
C ASP A 147 -41.31 0.36 5.79
N THR A 148 -42.09 1.44 5.63
CA THR A 148 -43.02 1.59 4.48
C THR A 148 -42.27 1.55 3.15
N ARG A 149 -41.08 2.17 3.07
CA ARG A 149 -40.25 2.16 1.86
C ARG A 149 -39.71 0.76 1.57
N THR A 150 -39.30 0.03 2.60
CA THR A 150 -38.80 -1.35 2.50
C THR A 150 -39.93 -2.29 2.08
N GLU A 151 -41.09 -2.19 2.71
CA GLU A 151 -42.29 -2.96 2.35
C GLU A 151 -42.75 -2.67 0.92
N ASN A 152 -42.76 -1.41 0.50
CA ASN A 152 -43.10 -1.05 -0.87
C ASN A 152 -42.09 -1.59 -1.87
N TYR A 153 -40.79 -1.55 -1.56
CA TYR A 153 -39.76 -2.15 -2.39
C TYR A 153 -39.95 -3.66 -2.51
N VAL A 154 -40.12 -4.36 -1.39
CA VAL A 154 -40.36 -5.82 -1.37
C VAL A 154 -41.67 -6.18 -2.07
N ARG A 155 -42.73 -5.37 -1.96
CA ARG A 155 -44.00 -5.63 -2.64
C ARG A 155 -43.90 -5.42 -4.16
N GLN A 156 -43.16 -4.40 -4.60
CA GLN A 156 -43.03 -4.06 -6.01
C GLN A 156 -41.97 -4.90 -6.74
N ARG A 157 -40.91 -5.31 -6.03
CA ARG A 157 -39.72 -5.96 -6.60
C ARG A 157 -39.43 -7.33 -5.99
N GLY A 158 -40.15 -7.74 -4.95
CA GLY A 158 -40.01 -9.07 -4.36
C GLY A 158 -40.40 -10.14 -5.37
N GLY A 159 -39.46 -11.04 -5.66
CA GLY A 159 -39.62 -12.07 -6.68
C GLY A 159 -39.20 -11.66 -8.09
N VAL A 160 -38.79 -10.39 -8.30
CA VAL A 160 -38.09 -9.99 -9.52
C VAL A 160 -36.61 -10.32 -9.32
N ASP A 161 -36.09 -11.27 -10.09
CA ASP A 161 -34.66 -11.52 -10.16
C ASP A 161 -34.00 -10.40 -10.96
N ASP A 162 -33.60 -9.34 -10.25
CA ASP A 162 -32.86 -8.21 -10.82
C ASP A 162 -31.39 -8.57 -11.07
N GLN A 163 -30.96 -9.81 -10.79
CA GLN A 163 -29.60 -10.19 -11.15
C GLN A 163 -29.49 -10.22 -12.67
N PRO A 164 -28.49 -9.53 -13.24
CA PRO A 164 -28.22 -9.67 -14.66
C PRO A 164 -27.98 -11.15 -14.96
N THR A 165 -28.65 -11.67 -16.00
CA THR A 165 -28.37 -13.02 -16.49
C THR A 165 -26.86 -13.15 -16.71
N ARG A 166 -26.27 -14.20 -16.12
CA ARG A 166 -24.82 -14.48 -16.10
C ARG A 166 -24.20 -14.72 -17.49
N SER A 167 -24.89 -14.36 -18.56
CA SER A 167 -24.56 -14.76 -19.92
C SER A 167 -23.47 -13.92 -20.58
N GLU A 168 -23.09 -12.76 -20.06
CA GLU A 168 -21.94 -12.01 -20.59
C GLU A 168 -21.42 -11.02 -19.53
N PRO A 169 -20.11 -10.97 -19.24
CA PRO A 169 -19.54 -9.88 -18.46
C PRO A 169 -19.79 -8.58 -19.22
N LEU A 170 -20.52 -7.62 -18.62
CA LEU A 170 -20.67 -6.28 -19.20
C LEU A 170 -19.28 -5.68 -19.46
N ASP A 171 -19.12 -4.99 -20.58
CA ASP A 171 -17.91 -4.23 -20.91
C ASP A 171 -17.60 -3.23 -19.79
N GLY A 172 -16.59 -3.55 -18.97
CA GLY A 172 -16.25 -2.85 -17.74
C GLY A 172 -16.02 -3.77 -16.52
N TYR A 173 -16.55 -4.99 -16.54
CA TYR A 173 -16.32 -6.02 -15.51
C TYR A 173 -15.30 -7.09 -15.94
N THR A 174 -14.66 -6.91 -17.10
CA THR A 174 -13.56 -7.77 -17.58
C THR A 174 -12.27 -7.60 -16.77
N ILE A 175 -12.10 -6.44 -16.12
CA ILE A 175 -10.98 -6.17 -15.23
C ILE A 175 -11.39 -6.57 -13.82
N ASP A 176 -10.76 -7.61 -13.29
CA ASP A 176 -10.77 -7.91 -11.87
C ASP A 176 -10.03 -6.77 -11.14
N TYR A 177 -10.78 -5.77 -10.65
CA TYR A 177 -10.24 -4.58 -10.01
C TYR A 177 -9.47 -4.91 -8.74
N ASP A 178 -9.82 -5.98 -8.02
CA ASP A 178 -9.08 -6.42 -6.83
C ASP A 178 -7.71 -6.96 -7.25
N LYS A 179 -7.66 -7.76 -8.32
CA LYS A 179 -6.41 -8.25 -8.91
C LYS A 179 -5.60 -7.13 -9.56
N ALA A 180 -6.24 -6.15 -10.18
CA ALA A 180 -5.59 -5.00 -10.80
C ALA A 180 -5.05 -4.00 -9.76
N ALA A 181 -5.74 -3.85 -8.63
CA ALA A 181 -5.29 -3.05 -7.48
C ALA A 181 -4.24 -3.79 -6.65
N SER A 182 -4.19 -5.12 -6.73
CA SER A 182 -3.13 -5.93 -6.13
C SER A 182 -1.83 -5.71 -6.91
N HIS A 183 -0.95 -4.84 -6.39
CA HIS A 183 0.40 -4.78 -6.91
C HIS A 183 1.03 -6.17 -6.85
N PRO A 184 1.65 -6.67 -7.93
CA PRO A 184 2.34 -7.94 -7.88
C PRO A 184 3.39 -7.83 -6.79
N LEU A 185 3.28 -8.69 -5.79
CA LEU A 185 4.23 -8.83 -4.71
C LEU A 185 5.51 -9.42 -5.32
N ARG A 186 6.30 -8.54 -5.92
CA ARG A 186 7.54 -8.91 -6.61
C ARG A 186 8.63 -9.04 -5.57
N GLY A 187 9.16 -10.24 -5.45
CA GLY A 187 10.30 -10.51 -4.58
C GLY A 187 10.15 -11.81 -3.83
N THR A 188 11.27 -12.27 -3.30
CA THR A 188 11.35 -13.47 -2.47
C THR A 188 10.86 -13.18 -1.04
N CYS A 189 10.27 -14.16 -0.36
CA CYS A 189 9.76 -13.96 1.01
C CYS A 189 10.88 -13.85 2.06
N CYS A 190 10.53 -13.45 3.29
CA CYS A 190 11.44 -13.50 4.43
C CYS A 190 11.86 -14.95 4.70
N VAL A 191 13.16 -15.20 4.87
CA VAL A 191 13.67 -16.56 5.15
C VAL A 191 13.26 -17.09 6.51
N PHE A 192 12.85 -16.22 7.43
CA PHE A 192 12.48 -16.59 8.81
C PHE A 192 10.95 -16.71 9.00
N CYS A 193 10.19 -15.64 8.74
CA CYS A 193 8.75 -15.61 8.98
C CYS A 193 7.90 -15.95 7.74
N TRP A 194 8.52 -16.08 6.56
CA TRP A 194 7.85 -16.37 5.27
C TRP A 194 6.84 -15.32 4.79
N CYS A 195 6.74 -14.20 5.50
CA CYS A 195 6.00 -13.04 5.06
C CYS A 195 6.69 -12.39 3.85
N GLU A 196 5.93 -11.61 3.10
CA GLU A 196 6.47 -10.78 2.04
C GLU A 196 7.43 -9.73 2.57
N ARG A 197 8.40 -9.39 1.74
CA ARG A 197 9.42 -8.40 2.05
C ARG A 197 9.09 -7.11 1.31
N ALA A 198 9.34 -5.99 1.96
CA ALA A 198 9.23 -4.71 1.29
C ALA A 198 10.31 -4.61 0.20
N ALA A 199 10.07 -3.84 -0.87
CA ALA A 199 11.07 -3.62 -1.91
C ALA A 199 12.42 -3.11 -1.37
N ARG A 200 12.41 -2.36 -0.27
CA ARG A 200 13.60 -1.85 0.43
C ARG A 200 14.40 -2.95 1.16
N ASP A 201 13.75 -4.05 1.52
CA ASP A 201 14.41 -5.16 2.20
C ASP A 201 15.22 -6.00 1.22
N HIS A 202 14.88 -5.97 -0.06
CA HIS A 202 15.71 -6.55 -1.12
C HIS A 202 16.93 -5.67 -1.37
N CYS A 203 18.10 -6.13 -0.91
CA CYS A 203 19.35 -5.44 -1.22
C CYS A 203 19.65 -5.54 -2.72
N ALA A 204 19.82 -4.41 -3.40
CA ALA A 204 20.17 -4.36 -4.83
C ALA A 204 21.68 -4.35 -5.09
N THR A 205 22.48 -3.95 -4.10
CA THR A 205 23.90 -3.62 -4.27
C THR A 205 24.82 -4.35 -3.29
N GLY A 206 24.33 -5.38 -2.61
CA GLY A 206 25.08 -6.18 -1.64
C GLY A 206 24.38 -7.50 -1.34
N SER A 207 24.94 -8.28 -0.40
CA SER A 207 24.38 -9.58 -0.04
C SER A 207 22.99 -9.40 0.59
N ASP A 208 21.97 -10.03 -0.02
CA ASP A 208 20.61 -10.05 0.51
C ASP A 208 20.51 -11.02 1.70
N ASP A 209 20.33 -10.48 2.91
CA ASP A 209 20.15 -11.24 4.16
C ASP A 209 18.84 -12.06 4.20
N GLY A 210 17.94 -11.86 3.23
CA GLY A 210 16.70 -12.59 3.13
C GLY A 210 15.66 -12.23 4.20
N LEU A 211 15.86 -11.20 5.04
CA LEU A 211 14.96 -10.86 6.14
C LEU A 211 14.02 -9.70 5.79
N CYS A 212 12.82 -9.70 6.38
CA CYS A 212 11.97 -8.50 6.43
C CYS A 212 12.43 -7.58 7.57
N SER A 213 12.07 -6.29 7.49
CA SER A 213 12.39 -5.31 8.55
C SER A 213 12.07 -5.77 9.98
N GLU A 214 10.89 -6.36 10.24
CA GLU A 214 10.52 -6.84 11.57
C GLU A 214 11.41 -8.01 12.07
N CYS A 215 11.78 -8.94 11.19
CA CYS A 215 12.67 -10.04 11.59
C CYS A 215 14.10 -9.53 11.81
N ARG A 216 14.54 -8.54 11.04
CA ARG A 216 15.84 -7.90 11.20
C ARG A 216 15.93 -7.14 12.52
N GLU A 217 14.90 -6.36 12.87
CA GLU A 217 14.82 -5.64 14.15
C GLU A 217 14.76 -6.54 15.38
N ARG A 218 14.36 -7.81 15.21
CA ARG A 218 14.34 -8.84 16.27
C ARG A 218 15.55 -9.77 16.24
N ASP A 219 16.62 -9.39 15.52
CA ASP A 219 17.86 -10.16 15.41
C ASP A 219 17.63 -11.63 15.01
N ARG A 220 16.64 -11.87 14.13
CA ARG A 220 16.38 -13.22 13.63
C ARG A 220 17.50 -13.68 12.69
N PRO A 221 17.84 -14.97 12.69
CA PRO A 221 18.86 -15.49 11.78
C PRO A 221 18.37 -15.37 10.32
N GLY A 222 19.19 -14.71 9.50
CA GLY A 222 18.97 -14.57 8.06
C GLY A 222 19.84 -15.50 7.22
N LEU A 223 19.99 -15.15 5.95
CA LEU A 223 20.99 -15.73 5.06
C LEU A 223 22.39 -15.25 5.49
N PRO A 224 23.38 -16.16 5.58
CA PRO A 224 24.78 -15.77 5.73
C PRO A 224 25.21 -14.75 4.68
N ALA A 225 26.09 -13.81 5.07
CA ALA A 225 26.64 -12.84 4.13
C ALA A 225 27.47 -13.54 3.06
N LEU A 226 27.19 -13.23 1.80
CA LEU A 226 28.01 -13.62 0.65
C LEU A 226 29.18 -12.64 0.47
N PRO A 227 30.31 -13.07 -0.12
CA PRO A 227 31.41 -12.18 -0.49
C PRO A 227 30.95 -11.01 -1.37
N ASP A 228 31.63 -9.87 -1.29
CA ASP A 228 31.22 -8.64 -2.01
C ASP A 228 31.09 -8.84 -3.53
N GLU A 229 31.89 -9.73 -4.11
CA GLU A 229 31.91 -10.03 -5.56
C GLU A 229 30.95 -11.16 -5.99
N HIS A 230 29.98 -11.54 -5.15
CA HIS A 230 29.05 -12.61 -5.50
C HIS A 230 28.16 -12.25 -6.70
N SER A 231 27.90 -13.23 -7.55
CA SER A 231 26.98 -13.04 -8.66
C SER A 231 25.52 -13.16 -8.22
N ARG A 232 24.58 -12.66 -9.04
CA ARG A 232 23.14 -12.90 -8.87
C ARG A 232 22.82 -14.41 -8.79
N ALA A 233 23.52 -15.24 -9.56
CA ALA A 233 23.33 -16.69 -9.53
C ALA A 233 23.75 -17.28 -8.18
N ASP A 234 24.79 -16.75 -7.56
CA ASP A 234 25.25 -17.19 -6.23
C ASP A 234 24.25 -16.83 -5.15
N ALA A 235 23.66 -15.63 -5.20
CA ALA A 235 22.57 -15.25 -4.30
C ALA A 235 21.37 -16.21 -4.39
N ILE A 236 20.95 -16.59 -5.61
CA ILE A 236 19.85 -17.55 -5.82
C ILE A 236 20.21 -18.95 -5.30
N ARG A 237 21.42 -19.44 -5.59
CA ARG A 237 21.90 -20.75 -5.10
C ARG A 237 22.00 -20.77 -3.59
N HIS A 238 22.55 -19.72 -3.00
CA HIS A 238 22.72 -19.57 -1.56
C HIS A 238 21.37 -19.62 -0.83
N ARG A 239 20.36 -18.94 -1.38
CA ARG A 239 18.99 -18.99 -0.85
C ARG A 239 18.36 -20.38 -1.00
N CYS A 240 18.49 -21.04 -2.15
CA CYS A 240 18.01 -22.41 -2.32
C CYS A 240 18.67 -23.39 -1.33
N HIS A 241 19.97 -23.23 -1.12
CA HIS A 241 20.72 -24.01 -0.16
C HIS A 241 20.25 -23.75 1.28
N HIS A 242 20.03 -22.50 1.67
CA HIS A 242 19.46 -22.17 2.98
C HIS A 242 18.12 -22.88 3.21
N TRP A 243 17.21 -22.88 2.24
CA TRP A 243 15.94 -23.59 2.37
C TRP A 243 16.12 -25.09 2.57
N ALA A 244 17.00 -25.71 1.78
CA ALA A 244 17.24 -27.15 1.84
C ALA A 244 17.96 -27.60 3.13
N THR A 245 18.81 -26.75 3.70
CA THR A 245 19.61 -27.08 4.89
C THR A 245 18.88 -26.80 6.20
N ASN A 246 18.05 -25.75 6.25
CA ASN A 246 17.44 -25.29 7.51
C ASN A 246 16.00 -25.79 7.72
N TYR A 247 15.39 -26.42 6.71
CA TYR A 247 13.99 -26.85 6.76
C TYR A 247 13.81 -28.28 6.29
N ARG A 248 12.73 -28.92 6.75
CA ARG A 248 12.34 -30.25 6.29
C ARG A 248 12.16 -30.27 4.76
N PRO A 249 12.49 -31.37 4.07
CA PRO A 249 12.46 -31.43 2.60
C PRO A 249 11.14 -30.99 1.98
N ALA A 250 10.00 -31.39 2.57
CA ALA A 250 8.69 -30.95 2.12
C ALA A 250 8.52 -29.41 2.17
N THR A 251 8.91 -28.79 3.28
CA THR A 251 8.88 -27.33 3.46
C THR A 251 9.88 -26.64 2.53
N ALA A 252 11.10 -27.16 2.42
CA ALA A 252 12.12 -26.63 1.51
C ALA A 252 11.63 -26.63 0.05
N ARG A 253 11.04 -27.73 -0.43
CA ARG A 253 10.44 -27.82 -1.77
C ARG A 253 9.33 -26.81 -1.97
N ALA A 254 8.47 -26.61 -0.96
CA ALA A 254 7.39 -25.63 -1.02
C ALA A 254 7.93 -24.19 -1.11
N MET A 255 8.95 -23.86 -0.30
CA MET A 255 9.57 -22.52 -0.32
C MET A 255 10.33 -22.25 -1.61
N ILE A 256 11.10 -23.23 -2.13
CA ILE A 256 11.78 -23.11 -3.42
C ILE A 256 10.76 -22.95 -4.57
N ARG A 257 9.64 -23.68 -4.53
CA ARG A 257 8.55 -23.50 -5.52
C ARG A 257 7.93 -22.11 -5.42
N ARG A 258 7.71 -21.59 -4.22
CA ARG A 258 7.22 -20.22 -4.04
C ARG A 258 8.19 -19.20 -4.63
N ASP A 259 9.47 -19.30 -4.29
CA ASP A 259 10.53 -18.43 -4.83
C ASP A 259 10.61 -18.53 -6.37
N TRP A 260 10.42 -19.73 -6.95
CA TRP A 260 10.39 -19.93 -8.41
C TRP A 260 9.34 -19.06 -9.12
N HIS A 261 8.17 -18.90 -8.51
CA HIS A 261 7.11 -18.06 -9.06
C HIS A 261 7.39 -16.56 -8.86
N ALA A 262 8.20 -16.20 -7.86
CA ALA A 262 8.55 -14.82 -7.55
C ALA A 262 9.69 -14.26 -8.41
N VAL A 263 10.51 -15.11 -9.05
CA VAL A 263 11.71 -14.69 -9.79
C VAL A 263 11.55 -14.74 -11.32
N GLY A 264 12.44 -14.00 -12.00
CA GLY A 264 12.49 -13.91 -13.46
C GLY A 264 12.98 -15.19 -14.15
N ARG A 265 12.88 -15.23 -15.49
CA ARG A 265 13.23 -16.41 -16.30
C ARG A 265 14.69 -16.85 -16.14
N ALA A 266 15.64 -15.91 -16.05
CA ALA A 266 17.06 -16.21 -15.86
C ALA A 266 17.33 -16.87 -14.50
N ASP A 267 16.78 -16.30 -13.42
CA ASP A 267 16.89 -16.85 -12.07
C ASP A 267 16.25 -18.26 -11.98
N ARG A 268 15.12 -18.49 -12.65
CA ARG A 268 14.51 -19.83 -12.74
C ARG A 268 15.44 -20.86 -13.37
N ALA A 269 16.21 -20.51 -14.40
CA ALA A 269 17.19 -21.43 -14.97
C ALA A 269 18.27 -21.82 -13.94
N VAL A 270 18.74 -20.86 -13.14
CA VAL A 270 19.69 -21.11 -12.04
C VAL A 270 19.07 -22.03 -10.97
N MET A 271 17.83 -21.75 -10.55
CA MET A 271 17.12 -22.60 -9.58
C MET A 271 16.94 -24.03 -10.12
N ALA A 272 16.55 -24.20 -11.38
CA ALA A 272 16.35 -25.52 -11.99
C ALA A 272 17.65 -26.33 -12.02
N ALA A 273 18.76 -25.69 -12.41
CA ALA A 273 20.08 -26.30 -12.40
C ALA A 273 20.48 -26.71 -10.98
N TRP A 274 20.29 -25.82 -9.99
CA TRP A 274 20.60 -26.12 -8.60
C TRP A 274 19.76 -27.28 -8.05
N ILE A 275 18.45 -27.28 -8.28
CA ILE A 275 17.53 -28.36 -7.86
C ILE A 275 17.96 -29.70 -8.47
N LYS A 276 18.33 -29.71 -9.75
CA LYS A 276 18.81 -30.93 -10.43
C LYS A 276 20.07 -31.48 -9.77
N SER A 277 21.03 -30.63 -9.41
CA SER A 277 22.27 -31.03 -8.75
C SER A 277 22.11 -31.40 -7.27
N ASN A 278 21.07 -30.89 -6.60
CA ASN A 278 20.86 -31.04 -5.15
C ASN A 278 19.62 -31.88 -4.79
N ARG A 279 19.21 -32.80 -5.69
CA ARG A 279 18.02 -33.65 -5.46
C ARG A 279 18.08 -34.44 -4.15
N ALA A 280 19.27 -34.88 -3.73
CA ALA A 280 19.43 -35.62 -2.47
C ALA A 280 18.97 -34.78 -1.26
N LEU A 281 19.42 -33.53 -1.15
CA LEU A 281 19.02 -32.61 -0.07
C LEU A 281 17.52 -32.33 -0.03
N LEU A 282 16.85 -32.44 -1.19
CA LEU A 282 15.41 -32.18 -1.31
C LEU A 282 14.55 -33.44 -1.18
N ASN A 283 15.12 -34.64 -1.15
CA ASN A 283 14.37 -35.90 -1.20
C ASN A 283 14.55 -36.77 0.04
N THR A 284 15.62 -36.58 0.82
CA THR A 284 15.84 -37.36 2.02
C THR A 284 15.00 -36.83 3.17
N ASP A 285 13.93 -37.53 3.55
CA ASP A 285 13.10 -37.24 4.74
C ASP A 285 13.84 -37.48 6.08
N THR A 286 15.17 -37.53 6.06
CA THR A 286 15.98 -37.51 7.28
C THR A 286 15.61 -36.26 8.06
N ALA A 287 15.05 -36.45 9.25
CA ALA A 287 14.69 -35.38 10.15
C ALA A 287 15.88 -34.42 10.32
N PRO A 288 15.72 -33.10 10.11
CA PRO A 288 16.80 -32.17 10.39
C PRO A 288 17.14 -32.27 11.88
N ALA A 289 18.44 -32.43 12.17
CA ALA A 289 18.95 -32.16 13.49
C ALA A 289 18.74 -30.66 13.76
N THR A 290 18.09 -30.37 14.88
CA THR A 290 17.80 -29.05 15.48
C THR A 290 16.46 -28.38 15.13
N GLY A 291 15.82 -27.92 16.20
CA GLY A 291 14.42 -27.53 16.29
C GLY A 291 14.00 -26.45 15.31
N ASN A 292 12.74 -26.56 14.88
CA ASN A 292 11.99 -25.49 14.26
C ASN A 292 12.16 -24.18 15.08
N PRO A 293 12.77 -23.11 14.55
CA PRO A 293 12.93 -21.85 15.29
C PRO A 293 11.59 -21.15 15.58
N GLN A 294 10.49 -21.61 14.99
CA GLN A 294 9.14 -21.14 15.31
C GLN A 294 8.53 -21.86 16.53
N ALA A 295 9.04 -23.02 16.95
CA ALA A 295 8.47 -23.77 18.06
C ALA A 295 8.93 -23.26 19.45
N THR A 296 10.08 -22.58 19.53
CA THR A 296 10.66 -22.06 20.79
C THR A 296 10.11 -20.70 21.24
N GLN A 297 9.23 -20.06 20.47
CA GLN A 297 8.69 -18.72 20.80
C GLN A 297 7.27 -18.72 21.36
N ALA A 298 6.64 -19.89 21.54
CA ALA A 298 5.31 -19.99 22.16
C ALA A 298 5.35 -20.25 23.68
N ALA A 299 6.54 -20.18 24.31
CA ALA A 299 6.75 -20.55 25.71
C ALA A 299 7.51 -19.49 26.56
N ALA A 300 7.58 -18.24 26.12
CA ALA A 300 8.13 -17.13 26.91
C ALA A 300 7.21 -15.90 26.85
#